data_AF-A0A061RWN7-F1
#
_entry.id   AF-A0A061RWN7-F1
#
_cell.length_a   1.000
_cell.length_b   1.000
_cell.length_c   1.000
_cell.angle_alpha   90.00
_cell.angle_beta   90.00
_cell.angle_gamma   90.00
#
_symmetry.space_group_name_H-M   'P 1'
#
loop_
_entity.id
_entity.type
_entity.pdbx_description
1 polymer ?
#
loop_
_entity_poly.entity_id
_entity_poly.type
_entity_poly.pdbx_seq_one_letter_code
_entity_poly.pdbx_strand_id
1 'polypeptide(L)'
;ALQDAASVNPANLRAALSSMSHETMMGRVRFSQDRRNIGRDPVLLQIQPECNRSTVTNQLCPPELRTSDLKLVLPEELAMSRYLEFVDWRCRLLVDDKETEECTDEELEVFRECFARYPDRIDGGECLLRLEKEAVVPWDGPREISMCQDFASASAATAALEPYTRFDETSLLFVGCGSDWFGGEDFVLDSAKSIRGNVIVKELQSSGEKLNISMPVLEEISGSLMAEGNTDAVGLHLPNLETVAGELRVSGNMGDLSVSVPKLVIVGGRFRFEDNNGTRGINLAFVEIIGSLELYRNSASDPESVINIAMPNLDRITGPFIMTNNRGIDKILFPQLKEVGEEFKLTGNEGLVEVALANLVKVSAPAIVVTANPDLAFFNLAQAKTHVEYCEAFSAG
;
A
#
# COMPACT_ATOMS: atom_id res chain seq x y z
N ALA A 1 38.31 -2.44 -47.48
CA ALA A 1 38.78 -1.12 -47.06
C ALA A 1 37.91 -0.68 -45.87
N LEU A 2 38.29 -0.73 -44.60
CA LEU A 2 39.53 -1.09 -43.92
C LEU A 2 39.20 -2.27 -43.00
N GLN A 3 39.64 -3.47 -43.37
CA GLN A 3 39.79 -4.60 -42.45
C GLN A 3 41.25 -4.96 -42.60
N ASP A 4 41.93 -5.06 -41.45
CA ASP A 4 43.35 -5.32 -41.25
C ASP A 4 44.17 -4.08 -40.87
N ALA A 5 44.65 -4.14 -39.62
CA ALA A 5 45.58 -3.27 -38.91
C ALA A 5 45.10 -1.84 -38.56
N ALA A 6 44.57 -1.68 -37.35
CA ALA A 6 44.80 -0.46 -36.59
C ALA A 6 44.62 -0.71 -35.08
N SER A 7 45.73 -0.87 -34.35
CA SER A 7 45.76 -0.37 -32.98
C SER A 7 45.34 1.09 -33.05
N VAL A 8 44.17 1.43 -32.50
CA VAL A 8 43.71 2.81 -32.47
C VAL A 8 44.71 3.61 -31.64
N ASN A 9 45.53 4.42 -32.30
CA ASN A 9 46.49 5.28 -31.60
C ASN A 9 45.69 6.20 -30.67
N PRO A 10 45.89 6.15 -29.34
CA PRO A 10 45.12 6.94 -28.38
C PRO A 10 45.21 8.45 -28.66
N ALA A 11 46.33 8.92 -29.22
CA ALA A 11 46.50 10.30 -29.63
C ALA A 11 45.62 10.65 -30.84
N ASN A 12 45.45 9.73 -31.79
CA ASN A 12 44.57 9.92 -32.95
C ASN A 12 43.10 9.83 -32.55
N LEU A 13 42.75 8.97 -31.60
CA LEU A 13 41.40 8.90 -31.03
C LEU A 13 41.08 10.19 -30.25
N ARG A 14 42.01 10.69 -29.42
CA ARG A 14 41.84 11.99 -28.75
C ARG A 14 41.73 13.13 -29.74
N ALA A 15 42.58 13.17 -30.77
CA ALA A 15 42.53 14.19 -31.80
C ALA A 15 41.19 14.16 -32.54
N ALA A 16 40.72 12.97 -32.94
CA ALA A 16 39.42 12.79 -33.57
C ALA A 16 38.28 13.26 -32.67
N LEU A 17 38.23 12.82 -31.41
CA LEU A 17 37.22 13.25 -30.44
C LEU A 17 37.27 14.77 -30.16
N SER A 18 38.46 15.35 -30.03
CA SER A 18 38.64 16.79 -29.83
C SER A 18 38.24 17.65 -31.04
N SER A 19 38.16 17.04 -32.23
CA SER A 19 37.79 17.71 -33.47
C SER A 19 36.32 17.52 -33.86
N MET A 20 35.60 16.62 -33.19
CA MET A 20 34.18 16.41 -33.43
C MET A 20 33.38 17.56 -32.82
N SER A 21 32.33 18.00 -33.52
CA SER A 21 31.39 18.94 -32.93
C SER A 21 30.64 18.28 -31.76
N HIS A 22 30.21 19.09 -30.79
CA HIS A 22 29.42 18.63 -29.65
C HIS A 22 28.17 17.83 -30.09
N GLU A 23 27.48 18.29 -31.14
CA GLU A 23 26.31 17.59 -31.72
C GLU A 23 26.69 16.26 -32.38
N THR A 24 27.92 16.13 -32.87
CA THR A 24 28.45 14.90 -33.51
C THR A 24 28.91 13.87 -32.49
N MET A 25 29.56 14.30 -31.40
CA MET A 25 29.97 13.39 -30.30
C MET A 25 28.78 12.85 -29.53
N MET A 26 27.76 13.68 -29.32
CA MET A 26 26.64 13.37 -28.43
C MET A 26 25.37 12.98 -29.19
N GLY A 27 25.37 13.12 -30.52
CA GLY A 27 24.23 12.93 -31.41
C GLY A 27 23.19 14.06 -31.28
N ARG A 28 22.62 14.51 -32.40
CA ARG A 28 21.24 15.06 -32.37
C ARG A 28 20.32 13.88 -32.24
N VAL A 29 20.06 13.44 -31.02
CA VAL A 29 19.08 12.37 -30.84
C VAL A 29 17.68 12.98 -30.82
N ARG A 30 17.12 13.18 -32.02
CA ARG A 30 15.65 13.20 -32.16
C ARG A 30 15.21 11.75 -32.01
N PHE A 31 14.69 11.40 -30.84
CA PHE A 31 14.06 10.11 -30.65
C PHE A 31 12.72 10.08 -31.39
N SER A 32 12.43 8.95 -32.03
CA SER A 32 11.15 8.70 -32.68
C SER A 32 10.02 8.70 -31.64
N GLN A 33 8.77 8.77 -32.11
CA GLN A 33 7.51 8.71 -31.34
C GLN A 33 7.38 7.54 -30.32
N ASP A 34 8.37 6.65 -30.23
CA ASP A 34 8.33 5.43 -29.41
C ASP A 34 9.24 5.47 -28.16
N ARG A 35 9.85 6.63 -27.80
CA ARG A 35 10.57 6.87 -26.52
C ARG A 35 11.62 5.82 -26.06
N ARG A 36 12.16 4.96 -26.94
CA ARG A 36 12.93 3.73 -26.58
C ARG A 36 14.28 3.89 -25.84
N ASN A 37 14.69 5.10 -25.50
CA ASN A 37 16.05 5.38 -25.02
C ASN A 37 16.12 6.42 -23.89
N ILE A 38 15.00 6.78 -23.27
CA ILE A 38 15.03 7.53 -22.01
C ILE A 38 15.73 6.65 -20.97
N GLY A 39 16.74 7.18 -20.28
CA GLY A 39 17.49 6.42 -19.28
C GLY A 39 18.49 5.37 -19.82
N ARG A 40 18.97 5.47 -21.08
CA ARG A 40 20.09 4.67 -21.63
C ARG A 40 21.33 5.48 -22.06
N ASP A 41 22.52 4.87 -21.92
CA ASP A 41 23.80 5.47 -22.36
C ASP A 41 23.82 5.81 -23.87
N PRO A 42 24.46 6.91 -24.29
CA PRO A 42 24.52 7.31 -25.69
C PRO A 42 25.28 6.29 -26.55
N VAL A 43 24.77 6.06 -27.77
CA VAL A 43 25.21 5.02 -28.72
C VAL A 43 26.71 5.08 -29.09
N LEU A 44 27.36 6.24 -28.97
CA LEU A 44 28.78 6.42 -29.30
C LEU A 44 29.76 5.90 -28.23
N LEU A 45 29.28 5.39 -27.10
CA LEU A 45 30.12 4.88 -26.00
C LEU A 45 29.86 3.40 -25.65
N GLN A 46 29.37 2.59 -26.60
CA GLN A 46 29.39 1.13 -26.43
C GLN A 46 30.70 0.56 -26.96
N ILE A 47 31.70 0.43 -26.08
CA ILE A 47 32.90 -0.37 -26.37
C ILE A 47 32.51 -1.84 -26.18
N GLN A 48 32.43 -2.62 -27.25
CA GLN A 48 32.48 -4.07 -27.11
C GLN A 48 33.93 -4.49 -26.87
N PRO A 49 34.26 -5.17 -25.76
CA PRO A 49 35.58 -5.77 -25.64
C PRO A 49 35.73 -6.83 -26.74
N GLU A 50 36.79 -6.73 -27.55
CA GLU A 50 37.20 -7.79 -28.47
C GLU A 50 37.64 -9.03 -27.65
N CYS A 51 36.71 -9.86 -27.18
CA CYS A 51 37.07 -11.24 -26.82
C CYS A 51 37.32 -11.96 -28.16
N ASN A 52 38.61 -12.15 -28.48
CA ASN A 52 39.13 -12.65 -29.75
C ASN A 52 38.42 -13.94 -30.21
N ARG A 53 37.87 -13.93 -31.43
CA ARG A 53 36.94 -14.97 -31.92
C ARG A 53 37.62 -16.21 -32.51
N SER A 54 38.83 -16.55 -32.03
CA SER A 54 39.63 -17.63 -32.60
C SER A 54 40.19 -18.59 -31.55
N THR A 55 39.33 -19.16 -30.71
CA THR A 55 39.38 -20.56 -30.28
C THR A 55 38.17 -20.86 -29.42
N VAL A 56 37.37 -21.85 -29.84
CA VAL A 56 36.25 -22.41 -29.07
C VAL A 56 36.81 -23.06 -27.80
N THR A 57 36.74 -22.36 -26.68
CA THR A 57 36.44 -22.90 -25.33
C THR A 57 36.14 -21.73 -24.38
N ASN A 58 35.07 -21.88 -23.63
CA ASN A 58 34.31 -20.82 -22.96
C ASN A 58 34.91 -20.31 -21.63
N GLN A 59 36.24 -20.08 -21.56
CA GLN A 59 36.89 -19.62 -20.33
C GLN A 59 38.03 -18.65 -20.64
N LEU A 60 38.04 -17.53 -19.90
CA LEU A 60 39.04 -16.42 -19.86
C LEU A 60 38.66 -15.13 -20.62
N CYS A 61 37.62 -14.43 -20.17
CA CYS A 61 37.67 -12.96 -20.10
C CYS A 61 37.66 -12.60 -18.58
N PRO A 62 38.79 -12.08 -18.00
CA PRO A 62 38.89 -11.76 -16.58
C PRO A 62 37.78 -10.79 -16.11
N PRO A 63 37.32 -10.85 -14.84
CA PRO A 63 36.23 -9.99 -14.35
C PRO A 63 36.53 -8.50 -14.49
N GLU A 64 37.81 -8.12 -14.39
CA GLU A 64 38.31 -6.75 -14.44
C GLU A 64 38.17 -6.08 -15.82
N LEU A 65 37.96 -6.85 -16.89
CA LEU A 65 37.81 -6.36 -18.27
C LEU A 65 36.35 -6.31 -18.75
N ARG A 66 35.37 -6.66 -17.90
CA ARG A 66 33.93 -6.59 -18.28
C ARG A 66 33.36 -5.19 -18.27
N THR A 67 34.03 -4.25 -17.60
CA THR A 67 33.68 -2.83 -17.59
C THR A 67 34.97 -2.03 -17.66
N SER A 68 35.54 -1.89 -18.86
CA SER A 68 36.47 -0.79 -19.07
C SER A 68 35.65 0.49 -19.15
N ASP A 69 35.36 1.08 -17.99
CA ASP A 69 34.90 2.46 -17.90
C ASP A 69 36.02 3.32 -18.49
N LEU A 70 35.94 3.57 -19.79
CA LEU A 70 36.75 4.61 -20.40
C LEU A 70 36.20 5.92 -19.86
N LYS A 71 36.70 6.35 -18.70
CA LYS A 71 36.45 7.70 -18.18
C LYS A 71 37.09 8.68 -19.16
N LEU A 72 36.28 9.12 -20.12
CA LEU A 72 36.58 10.26 -20.96
C LEU A 72 36.61 11.47 -20.03
N VAL A 73 37.82 11.81 -19.56
CA VAL A 73 38.07 13.07 -18.88
C VAL A 73 37.92 14.14 -19.96
N LEU A 74 36.77 14.81 -19.98
CA LEU A 74 36.55 15.96 -20.83
C LEU A 74 37.66 16.99 -20.53
N PRO A 75 38.32 17.55 -21.56
CA PRO A 75 39.25 18.65 -21.36
C PRO A 75 38.59 19.77 -20.56
N GLU A 76 39.29 20.36 -19.58
CA GLU A 76 38.78 21.40 -18.68
C GLU A 76 38.10 22.57 -19.44
N GLU A 77 38.60 22.89 -20.63
CA GLU A 77 38.06 23.95 -21.50
C GLU A 77 36.69 23.61 -22.08
N LEU A 78 36.39 22.32 -22.31
CA LEU A 78 35.06 21.84 -22.67
C LEU A 78 34.16 21.81 -21.44
N ALA A 79 34.67 21.32 -20.29
CA ALA A 79 34.02 21.28 -18.97
C ALA A 79 33.48 22.64 -18.50
N MET A 80 34.20 23.72 -18.85
CA MET A 80 33.87 25.10 -18.49
C MET A 80 32.99 25.84 -19.50
N SER A 81 32.61 25.22 -20.63
CA SER A 81 31.66 25.85 -21.54
C SER A 81 30.28 25.89 -20.88
N ARG A 82 29.55 27.01 -21.06
CA ARG A 82 28.16 27.23 -20.57
C ARG A 82 27.13 26.16 -21.04
N TYR A 83 27.58 25.11 -21.74
CA TYR A 83 26.78 24.03 -22.31
C TYR A 83 26.94 22.69 -21.58
N LEU A 84 27.80 22.59 -20.57
CA LEU A 84 27.91 21.42 -19.67
C LEU A 84 27.21 21.65 -18.33
N GLU A 85 25.97 22.17 -18.36
CA GLU A 85 25.19 22.40 -17.14
C GLU A 85 24.39 21.17 -16.66
N PHE A 86 24.61 19.99 -17.25
CA PHE A 86 24.06 18.73 -16.75
C PHE A 86 25.17 17.67 -16.70
N VAL A 87 25.66 17.38 -15.48
CA VAL A 87 26.59 16.26 -15.23
C VAL A 87 25.86 14.91 -15.34
N ASP A 88 24.53 14.92 -15.27
CA ASP A 88 23.69 13.73 -15.37
C ASP A 88 22.90 13.74 -16.69
N TRP A 89 23.25 12.83 -17.59
CA TRP A 89 22.65 12.70 -18.92
C TRP A 89 21.17 12.29 -18.85
N ARG A 90 20.72 11.68 -17.73
CA ARG A 90 19.31 11.33 -17.50
C ARG A 90 18.43 12.57 -17.41
N CYS A 91 18.94 13.65 -16.83
CA CYS A 91 18.17 14.88 -16.58
C CYS A 91 18.03 15.79 -17.80
N ARG A 92 18.92 15.65 -18.80
CA ARG A 92 18.93 16.49 -20.00
C ARG A 92 17.70 16.24 -20.90
N LEU A 93 17.13 15.03 -20.86
CA LEU A 93 15.95 14.65 -21.65
C LEU A 93 14.67 15.32 -21.15
N LEU A 94 14.63 15.77 -19.90
CA LEU A 94 13.44 16.35 -19.25
C LEU A 94 13.27 17.86 -19.46
N VAL A 95 14.26 18.52 -20.08
CA VAL A 95 14.29 19.98 -20.24
C VAL A 95 13.62 20.43 -21.55
N ASP A 96 13.51 19.53 -22.54
CA ASP A 96 13.04 19.83 -23.90
C ASP A 96 11.67 19.22 -24.24
N ASP A 97 11.01 18.50 -23.32
CA ASP A 97 9.74 17.85 -23.60
C ASP A 97 8.57 18.84 -23.41
N LYS A 98 8.22 19.54 -24.50
CA LYS A 98 7.08 20.45 -24.58
C LYS A 98 5.83 19.82 -25.19
N GLU A 99 5.81 18.50 -25.39
CA GLU A 99 4.67 17.83 -26.02
C GLU A 99 3.76 17.09 -25.01
N THR A 100 2.47 17.11 -25.36
CA THR A 100 1.25 16.89 -24.57
C THR A 100 0.98 15.44 -24.15
N GLU A 101 2.00 14.66 -23.83
CA GLU A 101 1.84 13.24 -23.48
C GLU A 101 1.92 13.05 -21.96
N GLU A 102 1.04 12.21 -21.40
CA GLU A 102 0.98 11.90 -19.96
C GLU A 102 2.35 11.40 -19.45
N CYS A 103 2.80 11.95 -18.32
CA CYS A 103 4.03 11.51 -17.65
C CYS A 103 3.85 10.08 -17.14
N THR A 104 4.65 9.13 -17.62
CA THR A 104 4.62 7.73 -17.17
C THR A 104 5.32 7.55 -15.81
N ASP A 105 5.11 6.41 -15.15
CA ASP A 105 5.74 6.14 -13.84
C ASP A 105 7.27 6.10 -13.90
N GLU A 106 7.83 5.56 -15.00
CA GLU A 106 9.28 5.51 -15.23
C GLU A 106 9.85 6.91 -15.47
N GLU A 107 9.12 7.78 -16.17
CA GLU A 107 9.51 9.17 -16.40
C GLU A 107 9.40 10.00 -15.13
N LEU A 108 8.35 9.81 -14.33
CA LEU A 108 8.16 10.52 -13.07
C LEU A 108 9.27 10.21 -12.06
N GLU A 109 9.75 8.97 -12.01
CA GLU A 109 10.84 8.59 -11.11
C GLU A 109 12.15 9.27 -11.51
N VAL A 110 12.51 9.24 -12.80
CA VAL A 110 13.67 9.97 -13.31
C VAL A 110 13.49 11.49 -13.12
N PHE A 111 12.27 11.99 -13.31
CA PHE A 111 11.91 13.38 -13.11
C PHE A 111 12.12 13.84 -11.67
N ARG A 112 11.67 13.06 -10.68
CA ARG A 112 11.90 13.34 -9.26
C ARG A 112 13.37 13.47 -8.91
N GLU A 113 14.19 12.49 -9.33
CA GLU A 113 15.64 12.50 -9.07
C GLU A 113 16.30 13.76 -9.66
N CYS A 114 15.90 14.13 -10.87
CA CYS A 114 16.46 15.26 -11.59
C CYS A 114 15.97 16.61 -11.07
N PHE A 115 14.67 16.74 -10.78
CA PHE A 115 14.06 17.96 -10.24
C PHE A 115 14.60 18.28 -8.83
N ALA A 116 14.80 17.26 -7.99
CA ALA A 116 15.44 17.43 -6.68
C ALA A 116 16.88 17.96 -6.77
N ARG A 117 17.60 17.62 -7.84
CA ARG A 117 18.99 18.03 -8.05
C ARG A 117 19.13 19.38 -8.76
N TYR A 118 18.19 19.71 -9.65
CA TYR A 118 18.24 20.91 -10.50
C TYR A 118 16.86 21.61 -10.64
N PRO A 119 16.25 22.08 -9.53
CA PRO A 119 14.88 22.57 -9.51
C PRO A 119 14.64 23.79 -10.42
N ASP A 120 15.60 24.71 -10.51
CA ASP A 120 15.46 25.95 -11.31
C ASP A 120 15.68 25.75 -12.82
N ARG A 121 15.95 24.51 -13.26
CA ARG A 121 16.42 24.22 -14.63
C ARG A 121 15.58 23.21 -15.38
N ILE A 122 14.61 22.61 -14.72
CA ILE A 122 13.76 21.57 -15.28
C ILE A 122 12.32 22.10 -15.24
N ASP A 123 11.77 22.40 -16.42
CA ASP A 123 10.40 22.94 -16.59
C ASP A 123 9.36 21.81 -16.48
N GLY A 124 9.73 20.59 -16.89
CA GLY A 124 9.07 19.33 -16.50
C GLY A 124 7.63 19.08 -16.96
N GLY A 125 6.93 20.09 -17.46
CA GLY A 125 5.61 19.97 -18.10
C GLY A 125 4.63 19.11 -17.30
N GLU A 126 4.07 18.09 -17.95
CA GLU A 126 3.15 17.12 -17.33
C GLU A 126 3.79 16.31 -16.19
N CYS A 127 5.10 16.04 -16.21
CA CYS A 127 5.76 15.39 -15.07
C CYS A 127 5.88 16.33 -13.86
N LEU A 128 6.06 17.64 -14.07
CA LEU A 128 6.00 18.61 -12.98
C LEU A 128 4.59 18.74 -12.43
N LEU A 129 3.58 18.83 -13.31
CA LEU A 129 2.17 18.86 -12.91
C LEU A 129 1.76 17.58 -12.17
N ARG A 130 2.24 16.42 -12.62
CA ARG A 130 2.04 15.14 -11.96
C ARG A 130 2.80 15.07 -10.63
N LEU A 131 4.03 15.56 -10.58
CA LEU A 131 4.82 15.65 -9.34
C LEU A 131 4.18 16.61 -8.32
N GLU A 132 3.59 17.71 -8.77
CA GLU A 132 2.85 18.68 -7.95
C GLU A 132 1.53 18.09 -7.45
N LYS A 133 0.81 17.31 -8.28
CA LYS A 133 -0.36 16.53 -7.85
C LYS A 133 -0.01 15.42 -6.86
N GLU A 134 1.16 14.81 -7.03
CA GLU A 134 1.70 13.83 -6.09
C GLU A 134 2.45 14.48 -4.93
N ALA A 135 2.61 15.81 -4.94
CA ALA A 135 3.36 16.50 -3.91
C ALA A 135 2.66 16.26 -2.58
N VAL A 136 3.48 15.90 -1.60
CA VAL A 136 3.00 15.71 -0.25
C VAL A 136 2.66 17.09 0.28
N VAL A 137 1.37 17.43 0.31
CA VAL A 137 0.87 18.65 0.94
C VAL A 137 0.41 18.25 2.34
N PRO A 138 1.24 18.49 3.38
CA PRO A 138 0.87 18.12 4.74
C PRO A 138 -0.20 19.07 5.26
N TRP A 139 -1.16 18.51 5.97
CA TRP A 139 -2.07 19.26 6.82
C TRP A 139 -1.27 19.92 7.96
N ASP A 140 -1.50 21.22 8.17
CA ASP A 140 -0.87 22.03 9.21
C ASP A 140 -1.85 22.49 10.30
N GLY A 141 -3.10 22.00 10.26
CA GLY A 141 -4.15 22.33 11.20
C GLY A 141 -4.16 21.46 12.47
N PRO A 142 -5.31 21.36 13.16
CA PRO A 142 -5.43 20.59 14.40
C PRO A 142 -5.17 19.09 14.19
N ARG A 143 -4.76 18.44 15.29
CA ARG A 143 -4.55 16.98 15.40
C ARG A 143 -5.84 16.17 15.48
N GLU A 144 -6.98 16.83 15.65
CA GLU A 144 -8.29 16.20 15.63
C GLU A 144 -9.21 17.09 14.81
N ILE A 145 -9.86 16.48 13.82
CA ILE A 145 -10.85 17.14 12.97
C ILE A 145 -12.18 16.44 13.23
N SER A 146 -13.08 17.14 13.91
CA SER A 146 -14.44 16.70 14.16
C SER A 146 -15.30 17.10 12.98
N MET A 147 -15.45 16.20 11.99
CA MET A 147 -16.06 16.50 10.69
C MET A 147 -17.41 17.22 10.82
N CYS A 148 -18.21 16.79 11.77
CA CYS A 148 -19.61 17.20 11.92
C CYS A 148 -19.79 18.37 12.90
N GLN A 149 -18.70 18.82 13.54
CA GLN A 149 -18.68 20.02 14.38
C GLN A 149 -17.90 21.15 13.72
N ASP A 150 -16.82 20.82 13.01
CA ASP A 150 -15.90 21.78 12.39
C ASP A 150 -16.38 22.23 11.02
N PHE A 151 -17.19 21.41 10.33
CA PHE A 151 -17.73 21.73 9.01
C PHE A 151 -19.26 21.65 8.97
N ALA A 152 -19.86 22.57 8.21
CA ALA A 152 -21.32 22.64 8.08
C ALA A 152 -21.94 21.48 7.29
N SER A 153 -21.18 20.83 6.41
CA SER A 153 -21.62 19.70 5.58
C SER A 153 -20.45 18.84 5.11
N ALA A 154 -20.74 17.65 4.59
CA ALA A 154 -19.76 16.76 3.94
C ALA A 154 -18.99 17.47 2.82
N SER A 155 -19.71 18.15 1.90
CA SER A 155 -19.07 18.85 0.78
C SER A 155 -18.18 20.00 1.25
N ALA A 156 -18.53 20.69 2.35
CA ALA A 156 -17.68 21.73 2.94
C ALA A 156 -16.41 21.14 3.58
N ALA A 157 -16.53 19.99 4.26
CA ALA A 157 -15.37 19.27 4.79
C ALA A 157 -14.45 18.80 3.66
N THR A 158 -15.00 18.16 2.62
CA THR A 158 -14.24 17.75 1.43
C THR A 158 -13.50 18.95 0.84
N ALA A 159 -14.20 20.05 0.52
CA ALA A 159 -13.57 21.22 -0.09
C ALA A 159 -12.43 21.83 0.76
N ALA A 160 -12.52 21.75 2.09
CA ALA A 160 -11.49 22.26 2.99
C ALA A 160 -10.27 21.33 3.10
N LEU A 161 -10.48 20.02 2.99
CA LEU A 161 -9.44 19.00 3.19
C LEU A 161 -8.80 18.54 1.88
N GLU A 162 -9.48 18.69 0.75
CA GLU A 162 -9.04 18.26 -0.57
C GLU A 162 -7.64 18.77 -0.97
N PRO A 163 -7.18 19.98 -0.60
CA PRO A 163 -5.82 20.42 -0.92
C PRO A 163 -4.69 19.60 -0.27
N TYR A 164 -4.98 18.77 0.74
CA TYR A 164 -3.98 18.11 1.57
C TYR A 164 -3.91 16.61 1.28
N THR A 165 -2.71 16.10 1.01
CA THR A 165 -2.49 14.69 0.69
C THR A 165 -2.00 13.87 1.88
N ARG A 166 -1.51 14.52 2.94
CA ARG A 166 -1.00 13.86 4.15
C ARG A 166 -1.50 14.54 5.42
N PHE A 167 -2.08 13.76 6.33
CA PHE A 167 -2.59 14.21 7.63
C PHE A 167 -1.66 13.72 8.74
N ASP A 168 -0.59 14.49 9.02
CA ASP A 168 0.39 14.13 10.05
C ASP A 168 -0.18 14.31 11.46
N GLU A 169 -0.13 13.28 12.30
CA GLU A 169 -0.68 13.27 13.68
C GLU A 169 -2.15 13.68 13.80
N THR A 170 -2.89 13.73 12.68
CA THR A 170 -4.27 14.18 12.64
C THR A 170 -5.23 13.02 12.51
N SER A 171 -6.23 13.00 13.39
CA SER A 171 -7.36 12.07 13.33
C SER A 171 -8.56 12.72 12.64
N LEU A 172 -9.26 11.95 11.83
CA LEU A 172 -10.52 12.31 11.19
C LEU A 172 -11.67 11.66 11.96
N LEU A 173 -12.54 12.47 12.57
CA LEU A 173 -13.61 12.02 13.46
C LEU A 173 -14.97 12.34 12.83
N PHE A 174 -15.67 11.31 12.37
CA PHE A 174 -17.07 11.36 11.95
C PHE A 174 -17.93 10.90 13.12
N VAL A 175 -18.20 11.81 14.07
CA VAL A 175 -18.95 11.50 15.29
C VAL A 175 -20.31 12.17 15.25
N GLY A 176 -21.38 11.38 15.32
CA GLY A 176 -22.76 11.90 15.39
C GLY A 176 -23.24 12.59 14.11
N CYS A 177 -22.64 12.29 12.96
CA CYS A 177 -23.02 12.90 11.69
C CYS A 177 -24.40 12.38 11.25
N GLY A 178 -25.32 13.31 11.01
CA GLY A 178 -26.67 13.02 10.52
C GLY A 178 -26.75 12.98 8.99
N SER A 179 -27.82 12.39 8.44
CA SER A 179 -28.13 12.45 6.99
C SER A 179 -28.15 13.90 6.46
N ASP A 180 -28.59 14.87 7.27
CA ASP A 180 -28.59 16.28 6.90
C ASP A 180 -27.17 16.85 6.65
N TRP A 181 -26.16 16.35 7.37
CA TRP A 181 -24.77 16.79 7.19
C TRP A 181 -24.18 16.24 5.88
N PHE A 182 -24.54 15.00 5.53
CA PHE A 182 -24.21 14.40 4.24
C PHE A 182 -25.00 15.04 3.08
N GLY A 183 -26.20 15.55 3.34
CA GLY A 183 -27.00 16.27 2.34
C GLY A 183 -27.48 15.40 1.17
N GLY A 184 -27.58 14.08 1.38
CA GLY A 184 -27.88 13.10 0.33
C GLY A 184 -26.68 12.75 -0.58
N GLU A 185 -25.48 13.21 -0.24
CA GLU A 185 -24.23 12.90 -0.93
C GLU A 185 -23.30 12.05 -0.04
N ASP A 186 -22.34 11.37 -0.66
CA ASP A 186 -21.29 10.66 0.06
C ASP A 186 -20.18 11.64 0.48
N PHE A 187 -19.52 11.38 1.61
CA PHE A 187 -18.25 12.05 1.90
C PHE A 187 -17.16 11.38 1.05
N VAL A 188 -16.48 12.16 0.21
CA VAL A 188 -15.35 11.70 -0.60
C VAL A 188 -14.18 12.63 -0.38
N LEU A 189 -12.99 12.08 -0.11
CA LEU A 189 -11.73 12.83 -0.02
C LEU A 189 -10.72 12.18 -0.96
N ASP A 190 -10.56 12.76 -2.16
CA ASP A 190 -9.84 12.14 -3.28
C ASP A 190 -8.32 12.31 -3.19
N SER A 191 -7.85 13.25 -2.37
CA SER A 191 -6.43 13.60 -2.26
C SER A 191 -5.68 12.90 -1.13
N ALA A 192 -6.38 12.43 -0.09
CA ALA A 192 -5.75 11.90 1.12
C ALA A 192 -5.06 10.56 0.85
N LYS A 193 -3.73 10.56 0.81
CA LYS A 193 -2.89 9.36 0.64
C LYS A 193 -2.49 8.71 1.97
N SER A 194 -2.29 9.49 3.02
CA SER A 194 -1.88 8.99 4.33
C SER A 194 -2.48 9.78 5.48
N ILE A 195 -2.98 9.05 6.48
CA ILE A 195 -3.50 9.61 7.74
C ILE A 195 -2.68 9.01 8.89
N ARG A 196 -1.90 9.84 9.58
CA ARG A 196 -1.05 9.39 10.69
C ARG A 196 -1.73 9.42 12.06
N GLY A 197 -2.98 9.88 12.13
CA GLY A 197 -3.87 9.67 13.27
C GLY A 197 -4.88 8.56 13.00
N ASN A 198 -6.06 8.68 13.62
CA ASN A 198 -7.14 7.70 13.52
C ASN A 198 -8.19 8.14 12.51
N VAL A 199 -8.88 7.20 11.88
CA VAL A 199 -10.15 7.43 11.19
C VAL A 199 -11.25 6.81 12.05
N ILE A 200 -12.10 7.64 12.64
CA ILE A 200 -13.13 7.21 13.59
C ILE A 200 -14.50 7.56 13.02
N VAL A 201 -15.33 6.55 12.84
CA VAL A 201 -16.71 6.65 12.36
C VAL A 201 -17.63 6.14 13.43
N LYS A 202 -18.28 7.06 14.14
CA LYS A 202 -18.95 6.75 15.39
C LYS A 202 -20.32 7.39 15.50
N GLU A 203 -21.28 6.60 15.98
CA GLU A 203 -22.64 7.06 16.29
C GLU A 203 -23.29 7.79 15.11
N LEU A 204 -23.02 7.34 13.88
CA LEU A 204 -23.71 7.88 12.72
C LEU A 204 -25.18 7.49 12.76
N GLN A 205 -26.04 8.48 12.51
CA GLN A 205 -27.49 8.35 12.56
C GLN A 205 -28.10 8.88 11.27
N SER A 206 -29.02 8.13 10.70
CA SER A 206 -29.74 8.50 9.48
C SER A 206 -31.22 8.17 9.66
N SER A 207 -32.07 8.79 8.84
CA SER A 207 -33.48 8.39 8.72
C SER A 207 -33.68 7.26 7.69
N GLY A 208 -32.82 6.24 7.70
CA GLY A 208 -32.88 5.08 6.81
C GLY A 208 -32.09 5.21 5.49
N GLU A 209 -31.16 6.16 5.41
CA GLU A 209 -30.27 6.34 4.27
C GLU A 209 -28.89 5.73 4.54
N LYS A 210 -28.27 5.14 3.52
CA LYS A 210 -26.90 4.64 3.65
C LYS A 210 -25.94 5.82 3.61
N LEU A 211 -25.10 5.95 4.63
CA LEU A 211 -24.08 6.98 4.72
C LEU A 211 -22.74 6.40 4.25
N ASN A 212 -22.15 6.94 3.19
CA ASN A 212 -20.84 6.46 2.71
C ASN A 212 -19.73 7.49 2.95
N ILE A 213 -18.58 6.96 3.33
CA ILE A 213 -17.33 7.68 3.51
C ILE A 213 -16.29 6.97 2.62
N SER A 214 -15.68 7.72 1.71
CA SER A 214 -14.74 7.23 0.71
C SER A 214 -13.44 8.03 0.72
N MET A 215 -12.31 7.33 0.68
CA MET A 215 -10.98 7.94 0.49
C MET A 215 -10.22 7.06 -0.52
N PRO A 216 -10.45 7.25 -1.84
CA PRO A 216 -10.08 6.26 -2.85
C PRO A 216 -8.57 6.09 -3.04
N VAL A 217 -7.76 7.09 -2.70
CA VAL A 217 -6.30 7.02 -2.82
C VAL A 217 -5.58 6.81 -1.48
N LEU A 218 -6.33 6.59 -0.39
CA LEU A 218 -5.73 6.38 0.93
C LEU A 218 -5.00 5.04 0.96
N GLU A 219 -3.69 5.08 1.22
CA GLU A 219 -2.79 3.91 1.24
C GLU A 219 -2.46 3.48 2.68
N GLU A 220 -2.34 4.43 3.61
CA GLU A 220 -1.90 4.17 4.98
C GLU A 220 -2.72 4.91 6.03
N ILE A 221 -3.10 4.19 7.09
CA ILE A 221 -3.53 4.76 8.38
C ILE A 221 -2.50 4.33 9.44
N SER A 222 -1.68 5.27 9.94
CA SER A 222 -0.70 4.94 10.99
C SER A 222 -1.34 4.81 12.39
N GLY A 223 -2.54 5.37 12.58
CA GLY A 223 -3.37 5.12 13.77
C GLY A 223 -4.36 3.99 13.56
N SER A 224 -5.56 4.16 14.08
CA SER A 224 -6.63 3.15 14.07
C SER A 224 -7.75 3.51 13.09
N LEU A 225 -8.38 2.50 12.51
CA LEU A 225 -9.63 2.62 11.77
C LEU A 225 -10.77 2.05 12.63
N MET A 226 -11.71 2.89 13.04
CA MET A 226 -12.76 2.51 13.99
C MET A 226 -14.14 2.81 13.42
N ALA A 227 -15.04 1.82 13.46
CA ALA A 227 -16.46 1.96 13.16
C ALA A 227 -17.28 1.54 14.40
N GLU A 228 -17.85 2.50 15.12
CA GLU A 228 -18.43 2.28 16.44
C GLU A 228 -19.88 2.79 16.57
N GLY A 229 -20.78 1.97 17.10
CA GLY A 229 -22.10 2.44 17.53
C GLY A 229 -22.99 3.00 16.42
N ASN A 230 -22.73 2.67 15.16
CA ASN A 230 -23.51 3.19 14.04
C ASN A 230 -24.87 2.47 13.99
N THR A 231 -25.95 3.24 14.06
CA THR A 231 -27.32 2.70 14.04
C THR A 231 -27.82 2.40 12.63
N ASP A 232 -27.23 3.06 11.65
CA ASP A 232 -27.65 3.05 10.26
C ASP A 232 -26.67 2.32 9.35
N ALA A 233 -27.07 2.12 8.09
CA ALA A 233 -26.19 1.51 7.12
C ALA A 233 -25.02 2.45 6.81
N VAL A 234 -23.79 1.99 7.05
CA VAL A 234 -22.57 2.77 6.83
C VAL A 234 -21.68 2.04 5.84
N GLY A 235 -21.23 2.75 4.82
CA GLY A 235 -20.22 2.29 3.86
C GLY A 235 -18.88 2.96 4.10
N LEU A 236 -17.82 2.18 4.32
CA LEU A 236 -16.44 2.65 4.30
C LEU A 236 -15.75 2.10 3.06
N HIS A 237 -15.39 2.96 2.11
CA HIS A 237 -14.76 2.58 0.86
C HIS A 237 -13.32 3.11 0.78
N LEU A 238 -12.35 2.22 1.03
CA LEU A 238 -10.92 2.52 1.09
C LEU A 238 -10.17 1.54 0.16
N PRO A 239 -10.38 1.63 -1.17
CA PRO A 239 -9.95 0.63 -2.15
C PRO A 239 -8.43 0.45 -2.26
N ASN A 240 -7.65 1.47 -1.88
CA ASN A 240 -6.20 1.44 -1.94
C ASN A 240 -5.51 1.30 -0.57
N LEU A 241 -6.27 1.14 0.52
CA LEU A 241 -5.68 1.05 1.85
C LEU A 241 -4.91 -0.26 1.99
N GLU A 242 -3.61 -0.16 2.25
CA GLU A 242 -2.70 -1.32 2.37
C GLU A 242 -2.36 -1.64 3.83
N THR A 243 -2.28 -0.61 4.68
CA THR A 243 -1.87 -0.75 6.08
C THR A 243 -2.72 0.07 7.04
N VAL A 244 -3.15 -0.57 8.12
CA VAL A 244 -3.60 0.07 9.36
C VAL A 244 -2.62 -0.30 10.46
N ALA A 245 -1.77 0.62 10.92
CA ALA A 245 -0.73 0.27 11.89
C ALA A 245 -1.29 0.08 13.32
N GLY A 246 -2.37 0.78 13.66
CA GLY A 246 -3.09 0.65 14.92
C GLY A 246 -4.20 -0.41 14.90
N GLU A 247 -5.32 -0.11 15.57
CA GLU A 247 -6.46 -1.02 15.69
C GLU A 247 -7.41 -0.88 14.49
N LEU A 248 -7.90 -2.00 13.97
CA LEU A 248 -9.12 -2.04 13.17
C LEU A 248 -10.27 -2.48 14.08
N ARG A 249 -11.17 -1.55 14.42
CA ARG A 249 -12.28 -1.81 15.34
C ARG A 249 -13.63 -1.70 14.65
N VAL A 250 -14.47 -2.71 14.86
CA VAL A 250 -15.88 -2.71 14.46
C VAL A 250 -16.69 -3.09 15.68
N SER A 251 -17.35 -2.11 16.31
CA SER A 251 -17.97 -2.28 17.63
C SER A 251 -19.39 -1.73 17.70
N GLY A 252 -20.33 -2.50 18.23
CA GLY A 252 -21.66 -1.98 18.60
C GLY A 252 -22.50 -1.48 17.43
N ASN A 253 -22.23 -1.93 16.20
CA ASN A 253 -22.99 -1.47 15.03
C ASN A 253 -24.32 -2.23 14.92
N MET A 254 -25.41 -1.47 14.86
CA MET A 254 -26.78 -1.97 14.75
C MET A 254 -27.30 -1.91 13.31
N GLY A 255 -26.71 -1.07 12.46
CA GLY A 255 -26.97 -1.01 11.03
C GLY A 255 -26.04 -1.91 10.20
N ASP A 256 -26.32 -2.01 8.90
CA ASP A 256 -25.47 -2.74 7.95
C ASP A 256 -24.18 -1.98 7.70
N LEU A 257 -23.07 -2.47 8.26
CA LEU A 257 -21.75 -1.90 8.05
C LEU A 257 -21.04 -2.65 6.92
N SER A 258 -20.68 -1.92 5.87
CA SER A 258 -19.88 -2.43 4.76
C SER A 258 -18.51 -1.76 4.75
N VAL A 259 -17.46 -2.49 5.13
CA VAL A 259 -16.07 -2.04 5.03
C VAL A 259 -15.42 -2.68 3.80
N SER A 260 -15.05 -1.86 2.82
CA SER A 260 -14.40 -2.28 1.58
C SER A 260 -12.93 -1.84 1.59
N VAL A 261 -12.06 -2.80 1.90
CA VAL A 261 -10.59 -2.63 2.01
C VAL A 261 -9.86 -3.74 1.21
N PRO A 262 -10.08 -3.85 -0.11
CA PRO A 262 -9.63 -4.96 -0.93
C PRO A 262 -8.11 -5.06 -1.08
N LYS A 263 -7.32 -4.08 -0.64
CA LYS A 263 -5.86 -4.12 -0.67
C LYS A 263 -5.21 -4.18 0.72
N LEU A 264 -6.00 -4.23 1.80
CA LEU A 264 -5.44 -4.21 3.14
C LEU A 264 -4.67 -5.50 3.39
N VAL A 265 -3.37 -5.37 3.65
CA VAL A 265 -2.44 -6.48 3.90
C VAL A 265 -2.14 -6.61 5.39
N ILE A 266 -2.00 -5.47 6.09
CA ILE A 266 -1.51 -5.45 7.48
C ILE A 266 -2.47 -4.67 8.38
N VAL A 267 -2.86 -5.32 9.49
CA VAL A 267 -3.40 -4.65 10.68
C VAL A 267 -2.36 -4.81 11.79
N GLY A 268 -1.54 -3.78 12.02
CA GLY A 268 -0.40 -3.84 12.93
C GLY A 268 -0.79 -4.04 14.40
N GLY A 269 -1.93 -3.47 14.78
CA GLY A 269 -2.54 -3.64 16.10
C GLY A 269 -3.64 -4.68 16.11
N ARG A 270 -4.66 -4.44 16.94
CA ARG A 270 -5.77 -5.39 17.11
C ARG A 270 -6.75 -5.28 15.95
N PHE A 271 -7.24 -6.41 15.46
CA PHE A 271 -8.55 -6.45 14.83
C PHE A 271 -9.58 -6.87 15.87
N ARG A 272 -10.48 -5.94 16.22
CA ARG A 272 -11.52 -6.16 17.21
C ARG A 272 -12.90 -6.02 16.58
N PHE A 273 -13.68 -7.09 16.65
CA PHE A 273 -15.06 -7.14 16.16
C PHE A 273 -15.98 -7.51 17.33
N GLU A 274 -16.73 -6.56 17.86
CA GLU A 274 -17.53 -6.78 19.07
C GLU A 274 -18.93 -6.17 19.08
N ASP A 275 -19.87 -6.82 19.76
CA ASP A 275 -21.24 -6.33 20.00
C ASP A 275 -21.99 -5.89 18.73
N ASN A 276 -21.66 -6.46 17.55
CA ASN A 276 -22.34 -6.11 16.31
C ASN A 276 -23.59 -6.97 16.15
N ASN A 277 -24.72 -6.32 15.82
CA ASN A 277 -26.02 -6.96 15.61
C ASN A 277 -26.59 -6.74 14.19
N GLY A 278 -26.23 -5.63 13.55
CA GLY A 278 -26.62 -5.32 12.17
C GLY A 278 -25.60 -5.74 11.11
N THR A 279 -24.33 -5.87 11.51
CA THR A 279 -23.24 -6.16 10.58
C THR A 279 -23.21 -7.64 10.19
N ARG A 280 -23.37 -7.92 8.89
CA ARG A 280 -23.42 -9.30 8.35
C ARG A 280 -22.06 -9.96 8.17
N GLY A 281 -20.99 -9.20 8.34
CA GLY A 281 -19.63 -9.72 8.23
C GLY A 281 -18.63 -8.68 7.77
N ILE A 282 -17.39 -9.11 7.68
CA ILE A 282 -16.30 -8.32 7.12
C ILE A 282 -15.42 -9.23 6.26
N ASN A 283 -15.06 -8.73 5.08
CA ASN A 283 -14.19 -9.44 4.16
C ASN A 283 -12.83 -8.73 4.08
N LEU A 284 -11.83 -9.35 4.70
CA LEU A 284 -10.45 -8.90 4.73
C LEU A 284 -9.59 -9.88 3.91
N ALA A 285 -9.96 -10.03 2.64
CA ALA A 285 -9.46 -11.08 1.75
C ALA A 285 -7.93 -11.14 1.64
N PHE A 286 -7.27 -9.99 1.67
CA PHE A 286 -5.83 -9.84 1.45
C PHE A 286 -5.03 -9.61 2.72
N VAL A 287 -5.68 -9.57 3.89
CA VAL A 287 -4.96 -9.40 5.15
C VAL A 287 -4.12 -10.64 5.43
N GLU A 288 -2.82 -10.45 5.57
CA GLU A 288 -1.82 -11.50 5.84
C GLU A 288 -1.37 -11.48 7.30
N ILE A 289 -1.27 -10.29 7.92
CA ILE A 289 -0.74 -10.12 9.27
C ILE A 289 -1.70 -9.28 10.12
N ILE A 290 -2.03 -9.80 11.30
CA ILE A 290 -2.79 -9.08 12.33
C ILE A 290 -2.00 -9.06 13.64
N GLY A 291 -2.02 -7.95 14.36
CA GLY A 291 -1.50 -7.82 15.72
C GLY A 291 -2.19 -8.79 16.66
N SER A 292 -3.49 -8.59 16.92
CA SER A 292 -4.34 -9.51 17.71
C SER A 292 -5.70 -9.69 17.04
N LEU A 293 -6.31 -10.88 17.16
CA LEU A 293 -7.66 -11.15 16.66
C LEU A 293 -8.63 -11.31 17.83
N GLU A 294 -9.58 -10.40 17.96
CA GLU A 294 -10.50 -10.33 19.10
C GLU A 294 -11.96 -10.25 18.62
N LEU A 295 -12.74 -11.30 18.89
CA LEU A 295 -14.14 -11.41 18.49
C LEU A 295 -15.04 -11.59 19.73
N TYR A 296 -15.91 -10.63 20.03
CA TYR A 296 -16.71 -10.65 21.27
C TYR A 296 -18.19 -10.38 21.06
N ARG A 297 -19.05 -11.22 21.65
CA ARG A 297 -20.49 -10.90 21.82
C ARG A 297 -21.22 -10.52 20.53
N ASN A 298 -20.78 -11.03 19.38
CA ASN A 298 -21.47 -10.77 18.12
C ASN A 298 -22.68 -11.70 17.97
N SER A 299 -23.83 -11.10 17.66
CA SER A 299 -25.10 -11.79 17.48
C SER A 299 -25.68 -11.35 16.15
N ALA A 300 -26.32 -12.24 15.39
CA ALA A 300 -27.08 -11.78 14.24
C ALA A 300 -28.44 -11.26 14.70
N SER A 301 -28.95 -10.21 14.04
CA SER A 301 -30.27 -9.64 14.32
C SER A 301 -31.41 -10.58 13.92
N ASP A 302 -31.17 -11.44 12.94
CA ASP A 302 -32.03 -12.55 12.54
C ASP A 302 -31.41 -13.87 13.05
N PRO A 303 -32.15 -14.71 13.79
CA PRO A 303 -31.66 -16.01 14.27
C PRO A 303 -31.13 -16.95 13.18
N GLU A 304 -31.56 -16.80 11.92
CA GLU A 304 -31.07 -17.60 10.80
C GLU A 304 -29.88 -16.97 10.07
N SER A 305 -29.53 -15.73 10.39
CA SER A 305 -28.41 -15.03 9.76
C SER A 305 -27.09 -15.37 10.43
N VAL A 306 -26.04 -15.39 9.60
CA VAL A 306 -24.66 -15.64 10.02
C VAL A 306 -23.83 -14.39 9.77
N ILE A 307 -22.88 -14.14 10.66
CA ILE A 307 -21.84 -13.14 10.53
C ILE A 307 -20.59 -13.80 9.95
N ASN A 308 -20.22 -13.43 8.73
CA ASN A 308 -19.06 -13.99 8.05
C ASN A 308 -17.80 -13.15 8.33
N ILE A 309 -16.77 -13.77 8.89
CA ILE A 309 -15.44 -13.16 9.06
C ILE A 309 -14.47 -13.87 8.12
N ALA A 310 -14.12 -13.22 7.01
CA ALA A 310 -13.29 -13.82 5.96
C ALA A 310 -11.88 -13.21 5.94
N MET A 311 -10.88 -14.05 6.19
CA MET A 311 -9.44 -13.72 6.02
C MET A 311 -8.71 -14.93 5.40
N PRO A 312 -9.02 -15.30 4.14
CA PRO A 312 -8.47 -16.49 3.49
C PRO A 312 -6.95 -16.50 3.40
N ASN A 313 -6.31 -15.32 3.33
CA ASN A 313 -4.85 -15.17 3.20
C ASN A 313 -4.14 -14.87 4.53
N LEU A 314 -4.84 -14.89 5.67
CA LEU A 314 -4.23 -14.63 6.96
C LEU A 314 -3.12 -15.64 7.23
N ASP A 315 -1.88 -15.16 7.32
CA ASP A 315 -0.68 -15.97 7.54
C ASP A 315 -0.32 -16.05 9.03
N ARG A 316 -0.41 -14.91 9.74
CA ARG A 316 0.02 -14.82 11.14
C ARG A 316 -0.81 -13.85 11.97
N ILE A 317 -1.09 -14.26 13.20
CA ILE A 317 -1.54 -13.38 14.29
C ILE A 317 -0.36 -13.24 15.25
N THR A 318 0.19 -12.04 15.43
CA THR A 318 1.41 -11.87 16.25
C THR A 318 1.16 -11.91 17.76
N GLY A 319 -0.07 -11.65 18.16
CA GLY A 319 -0.57 -11.64 19.52
C GLY A 319 -1.62 -12.72 19.72
N PRO A 320 -2.67 -12.47 20.53
CA PRO A 320 -3.68 -13.48 20.83
C PRO A 320 -4.76 -13.59 19.75
N PHE A 321 -5.35 -14.78 19.66
CA PHE A 321 -6.62 -15.03 19.01
C PHE A 321 -7.66 -15.39 20.08
N ILE A 322 -8.58 -14.48 20.36
CA ILE A 322 -9.63 -14.62 21.36
C ILE A 322 -10.99 -14.49 20.69
N MET A 323 -11.84 -15.49 20.87
CA MET A 323 -13.24 -15.48 20.44
C MET A 323 -14.12 -15.86 21.62
N THR A 324 -14.92 -14.92 22.14
CA THR A 324 -15.76 -15.15 23.32
C THR A 324 -17.20 -14.69 23.15
N ASN A 325 -18.15 -15.56 23.54
CA ASN A 325 -19.57 -15.28 23.60
C ASN A 325 -20.21 -14.87 22.25
N ASN A 326 -19.73 -15.40 21.12
CA ASN A 326 -20.31 -15.11 19.81
C ASN A 326 -21.44 -16.10 19.48
N ARG A 327 -22.61 -15.55 19.14
CA ARG A 327 -23.80 -16.32 18.75
C ARG A 327 -24.06 -16.27 17.25
N GLY A 328 -23.62 -15.20 16.57
CA GLY A 328 -23.87 -15.01 15.15
C GLY A 328 -22.77 -15.56 14.23
N ILE A 329 -21.64 -16.02 14.75
CA ILE A 329 -20.52 -16.52 13.93
C ILE A 329 -20.52 -18.05 14.00
N ASP A 330 -20.76 -18.70 12.86
CA ASP A 330 -20.86 -20.16 12.76
C ASP A 330 -19.56 -20.83 12.30
N LYS A 331 -18.68 -20.08 11.62
CA LYS A 331 -17.46 -20.61 11.05
C LYS A 331 -16.29 -19.66 11.19
N ILE A 332 -15.12 -20.25 11.46
CA ILE A 332 -13.82 -19.59 11.34
C ILE A 332 -12.94 -20.41 10.41
N LEU A 333 -12.66 -19.87 9.22
CA LEU A 333 -11.90 -20.54 8.18
C LEU A 333 -10.69 -19.68 7.80
N PHE A 334 -9.52 -19.99 8.37
CA PHE A 334 -8.25 -19.32 8.03
C PHE A 334 -7.28 -20.37 7.49
N PRO A 335 -7.43 -20.77 6.21
CA PRO A 335 -6.69 -21.88 5.65
C PRO A 335 -5.18 -21.61 5.53
N GLN A 336 -4.75 -20.35 5.51
CA GLN A 336 -3.32 -19.99 5.42
C GLN A 336 -2.67 -19.68 6.78
N LEU A 337 -3.43 -19.66 7.88
CA LEU A 337 -2.89 -19.25 9.18
C LEU A 337 -1.86 -20.26 9.67
N LYS A 338 -0.64 -19.82 9.94
CA LYS A 338 0.49 -20.65 10.39
C LYS A 338 0.84 -20.48 11.85
N GLU A 339 0.68 -19.28 12.38
CA GLU A 339 1.13 -18.93 13.73
C GLU A 339 0.16 -17.99 14.47
N VAL A 340 -0.08 -18.31 15.74
CA VAL A 340 -0.64 -17.39 16.75
C VAL A 340 0.42 -17.14 17.82
N GLY A 341 0.80 -15.88 17.97
CA GLY A 341 1.98 -15.50 18.75
C GLY A 341 1.79 -15.50 20.26
N GLU A 342 0.54 -15.49 20.75
CA GLU A 342 0.20 -15.58 22.17
C GLU A 342 -0.86 -16.66 22.45
N GLU A 343 -1.95 -16.30 23.13
CA GLU A 343 -3.04 -17.22 23.48
C GLU A 343 -3.98 -17.48 22.30
N PHE A 344 -4.50 -18.70 22.25
CA PHE A 344 -5.62 -19.09 21.39
C PHE A 344 -6.76 -19.53 22.30
N LYS A 345 -7.86 -18.79 22.30
CA LYS A 345 -8.99 -19.04 23.21
C LYS A 345 -10.33 -18.91 22.50
N LEU A 346 -11.13 -19.98 22.56
CA LEU A 346 -12.54 -20.00 22.15
C LEU A 346 -13.41 -20.29 23.37
N THR A 347 -14.24 -19.35 23.79
CA THR A 347 -15.08 -19.53 24.98
C THR A 347 -16.53 -19.09 24.76
N GLY A 348 -17.50 -19.96 25.02
CA GLY A 348 -18.91 -19.54 25.05
C GLY A 348 -19.52 -19.22 23.70
N ASN A 349 -18.96 -19.71 22.58
CA ASN A 349 -19.48 -19.39 21.24
C ASN A 349 -20.58 -20.38 20.87
N GLU A 350 -21.82 -20.07 21.25
CA GLU A 350 -22.97 -20.96 21.08
C GLU A 350 -23.27 -21.27 19.60
N GLY A 351 -23.07 -20.34 18.67
CA GLY A 351 -23.37 -20.56 17.26
C GLY A 351 -22.23 -21.17 16.43
N LEU A 352 -21.05 -21.34 17.01
CA LEU A 352 -19.84 -21.75 16.28
C LEU A 352 -19.86 -23.25 15.99
N VAL A 353 -19.94 -23.62 14.72
CA VAL A 353 -20.02 -25.01 14.22
C VAL A 353 -18.67 -25.51 13.70
N GLU A 354 -17.90 -24.65 13.05
CA GLU A 354 -16.68 -25.05 12.32
C GLU A 354 -15.50 -24.11 12.61
N VAL A 355 -14.36 -24.69 12.99
CA VAL A 355 -13.07 -24.00 12.97
C VAL A 355 -12.09 -24.83 12.14
N ALA A 356 -11.60 -24.24 11.05
CA ALA A 356 -10.67 -24.88 10.15
C ALA A 356 -9.40 -24.04 9.97
N LEU A 357 -8.32 -24.48 10.63
CA LEU A 357 -7.01 -23.83 10.63
C LEU A 357 -5.96 -24.85 10.19
N ALA A 358 -6.16 -25.39 8.99
CA ALA A 358 -5.44 -26.56 8.50
C ALA A 358 -3.91 -26.38 8.47
N ASN A 359 -3.42 -25.17 8.31
CA ASN A 359 -1.99 -24.85 8.25
C ASN A 359 -1.41 -24.30 9.57
N LEU A 360 -2.20 -24.24 10.66
CA LEU A 360 -1.72 -23.70 11.93
C LEU A 360 -0.67 -24.65 12.51
N VAL A 361 0.56 -24.19 12.63
CA VAL A 361 1.69 -24.99 13.14
C VAL A 361 1.97 -24.69 14.60
N LYS A 362 1.90 -23.40 14.97
CA LYS A 362 2.39 -22.90 16.25
C LYS A 362 1.38 -21.97 16.93
N VAL A 363 1.14 -22.24 18.20
CA VAL A 363 0.58 -21.30 19.17
C VAL A 363 1.59 -21.18 20.30
N SER A 364 2.04 -19.96 20.64
CA SER A 364 3.11 -19.78 21.64
C SER A 364 2.65 -20.06 23.06
N ALA A 365 1.35 -19.92 23.36
CA ALA A 365 0.78 -20.32 24.63
C ALA A 365 0.95 -21.84 24.87
N PRO A 366 1.01 -22.30 26.14
CA PRO A 366 1.21 -23.71 26.47
C PRO A 366 0.04 -24.60 25.99
N ALA A 367 -1.15 -24.03 25.88
CA ALA A 367 -2.35 -24.73 25.44
C ALA A 367 -3.25 -23.82 24.59
N ILE A 368 -3.97 -24.45 23.66
CA ILE A 368 -5.13 -23.89 22.98
C ILE A 368 -6.35 -24.19 23.85
N VAL A 369 -7.09 -23.16 24.25
CA VAL A 369 -8.22 -23.30 25.17
C VAL A 369 -9.53 -23.24 24.40
N VAL A 370 -10.29 -24.33 24.43
CA VAL A 370 -11.63 -24.43 23.84
C VAL A 370 -12.61 -24.80 24.95
N THR A 371 -13.55 -23.91 25.26
CA THR A 371 -14.46 -24.08 26.40
C THR A 371 -15.88 -23.62 26.07
N ALA A 372 -16.89 -24.40 26.43
CA ALA A 372 -18.30 -24.02 26.28
C ALA A 372 -18.67 -23.55 24.85
N ASN A 373 -18.36 -24.33 23.82
CA ASN A 373 -18.77 -24.05 22.43
C ASN A 373 -19.73 -25.16 21.96
N PRO A 374 -20.95 -25.25 22.51
CA PRO A 374 -21.78 -26.45 22.43
C PRO A 374 -22.04 -26.96 21.00
N ASP A 375 -22.16 -26.08 20.02
CA ASP A 375 -22.50 -26.45 18.63
C ASP A 375 -21.26 -26.76 17.76
N LEU A 376 -20.05 -26.64 18.31
CA LEU A 376 -18.80 -26.89 17.59
C LEU A 376 -18.74 -28.36 17.18
N ALA A 377 -18.88 -28.65 15.89
CA ALA A 377 -18.87 -30.01 15.37
C ALA A 377 -17.53 -30.36 14.71
N PHE A 378 -16.79 -29.36 14.22
CA PHE A 378 -15.54 -29.56 13.50
C PHE A 378 -14.46 -28.59 13.98
N PHE A 379 -13.35 -29.16 14.44
CA PHE A 379 -12.19 -28.41 14.91
C PHE A 379 -10.91 -28.99 14.31
N ASN A 380 -10.41 -28.36 13.24
CA ASN A 380 -9.25 -28.84 12.50
C ASN A 380 -8.01 -27.99 12.77
N LEU A 381 -7.06 -28.60 13.50
CA LEU A 381 -5.72 -28.10 13.78
C LEU A 381 -4.65 -29.08 13.32
N ALA A 382 -4.80 -29.70 12.14
CA ALA A 382 -4.01 -30.85 11.71
C ALA A 382 -2.48 -30.70 11.81
N GLN A 383 -1.95 -29.48 11.71
CA GLN A 383 -0.52 -29.19 11.77
C GLN A 383 -0.05 -28.64 13.13
N ALA A 384 -0.96 -28.39 14.06
CA ALA A 384 -0.63 -27.70 15.31
C ALA A 384 0.12 -28.65 16.25
N LYS A 385 1.23 -28.15 16.80
CA LYS A 385 2.04 -28.90 17.79
C LYS A 385 1.67 -28.59 19.23
N THR A 386 0.89 -27.53 19.45
CA THR A 386 0.47 -27.09 20.78
C THR A 386 -0.64 -28.00 21.32
N HIS A 387 -0.59 -28.31 22.61
CA HIS A 387 -1.64 -29.08 23.28
C HIS A 387 -2.98 -28.34 23.23
N VAL A 388 -4.10 -29.07 23.15
CA VAL A 388 -5.45 -28.50 23.13
C VAL A 388 -6.21 -28.95 24.37
N GLU A 389 -6.71 -28.00 25.15
CA GLU A 389 -7.55 -28.21 26.31
C GLU A 389 -9.02 -28.01 25.94
N TYR A 390 -9.81 -29.07 26.10
CA TYR A 390 -11.25 -29.04 25.90
C TYR A 390 -11.97 -29.13 27.25
N CYS A 391 -12.74 -28.10 27.59
CA CYS A 391 -13.55 -28.06 28.80
C CYS A 391 -15.00 -27.79 28.42
N GLU A 392 -15.88 -28.80 28.50
CA GLU A 392 -17.30 -28.66 28.11
C GLU A 392 -17.43 -28.07 26.68
N ALA A 393 -16.45 -28.36 25.83
CA ALA A 393 -16.27 -27.71 24.54
C ALA A 393 -17.24 -28.19 23.46
N PHE A 394 -17.81 -29.38 23.65
CA PHE A 394 -18.68 -30.07 22.70
C PHE A 394 -19.95 -30.50 23.43
N SER A 395 -21.11 -30.39 22.78
CA SER A 395 -22.36 -30.92 23.32
C SER A 395 -22.43 -32.45 23.21
N ALA A 396 -21.74 -33.18 24.10
CA ALA A 396 -21.92 -34.62 24.39
C ALA A 396 -22.05 -35.60 23.18
N GLY A 397 -21.56 -35.22 21.99
CA GLY A 397 -21.64 -35.99 20.74
C GLY A 397 -20.27 -36.20 20.13
#